data_AF-V2XPE6-F1
#
_entry.id   AF-V2XPE6-F1
#
_cell.length_a   1.000
_cell.length_b   1.000
_cell.length_c   1.000
_cell.angle_alpha   90.00
_cell.angle_beta   90.00
_cell.angle_gamma   90.00
#
_symmetry.space_group_name_H-M   'P 1'
#
loop_
_entity.id
_entity.type
_entity.pdbx_description
1 polymer ?
#
loop_
_entity_poly.entity_id
_entity_poly.type
_entity_poly.pdbx_seq_one_letter_code
_entity_poly.pdbx_strand_id
1 'polypeptide(L)'
;MSGKGLLRKNLRSSDTSFPGLISLLVSSLILSAAITFYGFSNHSARTISIPVNAQDILEKCKSIQSHAGPSPDFFARISSERFDHHHKNATLISNATIFTGAKNGTEVVKGNILIFKGIVRALGEDIPVDDYEHLKVVDAKGAWVTPGLVNIYSHQGVLSSPVTYGANELDSSNGPVTPWLRSIDGFHAYDERTRLAVARGITSVQAYAGRANNIGAQAFVMKLRKTPDGSPSSMILEPPTDITGNRSDSSHWRHLAQSCGEATRRHGNRMDGVWALRSAYAEARNIMNLQDSFCAKAEAGLWNSLTSDFPESLKWEMLVDVLRGKVKVSSICSEAVDLANMIRVSKEFGFPVTSFLLAAEAWIVPGLIKNGLDRPTVGLTATNYGEVQCSS
;
A
#
# COMPACT_ATOMS: atom_id res chain seq x y z
N MET A 1 48.79 -2.05 91.02
CA MET A 1 49.77 -3.12 91.35
C MET A 1 49.80 -4.04 90.13
N SER A 2 50.89 -4.29 89.40
CA SER A 2 52.32 -4.58 89.72
C SER A 2 52.60 -6.09 89.75
N GLY A 3 53.73 -6.52 89.15
CA GLY A 3 54.02 -7.91 88.74
C GLY A 3 53.42 -8.23 87.35
N LYS A 4 54.14 -8.42 86.24
CA LYS A 4 55.56 -8.78 85.95
C LYS A 4 55.98 -10.17 86.42
N GLY A 5 56.24 -11.06 85.44
CA GLY A 5 56.87 -12.38 85.60
C GLY A 5 57.86 -12.67 84.45
N LEU A 6 58.83 -13.55 84.72
CA LEU A 6 60.01 -13.88 83.89
C LEU A 6 60.10 -15.42 83.74
N LEU A 7 60.80 -16.04 82.77
CA LEU A 7 61.80 -15.62 81.76
C LEU A 7 61.31 -16.08 80.34
N ARG A 8 62.05 -16.43 79.27
CA ARG A 8 63.49 -16.71 78.98
C ARG A 8 63.78 -16.49 77.48
N LYS A 9 65.05 -16.46 77.07
CA LYS A 9 65.50 -16.43 75.67
C LYS A 9 65.55 -17.84 75.05
N ASN A 10 65.48 -17.92 73.72
CA ASN A 10 66.48 -18.64 72.91
C ASN A 10 66.48 -18.11 71.47
N LEU A 11 67.67 -17.87 70.89
CA LEU A 11 67.84 -17.64 69.46
C LEU A 11 68.12 -18.98 68.77
N ARG A 12 67.67 -19.13 67.52
CA ARG A 12 68.17 -20.14 66.59
C ARG A 12 68.22 -19.54 65.20
N SER A 13 69.33 -19.73 64.50
CA SER A 13 69.47 -19.41 63.08
C SER A 13 68.66 -20.40 62.24
N SER A 14 68.15 -19.93 61.11
CA SER A 14 67.57 -20.78 60.07
C SER A 14 67.87 -20.17 58.71
N ASP A 15 68.78 -20.78 57.96
CA ASP A 15 68.90 -20.55 56.52
C ASP A 15 67.59 -20.97 55.84
N THR A 16 66.92 -20.01 55.19
CA THR A 16 65.72 -20.31 54.39
C THR A 16 66.11 -20.26 52.92
N SER A 17 66.28 -21.46 52.33
CA SER A 17 66.35 -21.64 50.88
C SER A 17 65.06 -21.16 50.20
N PHE A 18 65.09 -21.00 48.87
CA PHE A 18 64.12 -20.18 48.14
C PHE A 18 63.07 -20.93 47.26
N PRO A 19 62.52 -22.11 47.62
CA PRO A 19 61.67 -22.89 46.72
C PRO A 19 60.28 -22.26 46.48
N GLY A 20 59.80 -21.41 47.40
CA GLY A 20 58.45 -20.86 47.35
C GLY A 20 58.17 -19.95 46.14
N LEU A 21 59.13 -19.12 45.73
CA LEU A 21 58.92 -18.18 44.62
C LEU A 21 58.76 -18.89 43.26
N ILE A 22 59.50 -19.99 43.06
CA ILE A 22 59.42 -20.79 41.83
C ILE A 22 58.05 -21.48 41.73
N SER A 23 57.54 -21.99 42.85
CA SER A 23 56.19 -22.58 42.91
C SER A 23 55.09 -21.57 42.57
N LEU A 24 55.19 -20.32 43.06
CA LEU A 24 54.27 -19.24 42.73
C LEU A 24 54.33 -18.81 41.25
N LEU A 25 55.53 -18.74 40.67
CA LEU A 25 55.68 -18.43 39.24
C LEU A 25 55.14 -19.55 38.33
N VAL A 26 55.42 -20.81 38.65
CA VAL A 26 54.92 -21.96 37.87
C VAL A 26 53.40 -22.10 37.98
N SER A 27 52.82 -21.93 39.17
CA SER A 27 51.36 -21.97 39.33
C SER A 27 50.66 -20.79 38.64
N SER A 28 51.26 -19.59 38.64
CA SER A 28 50.79 -18.44 37.84
C SER A 28 50.80 -18.73 36.33
N LEU A 29 51.87 -19.36 35.82
CA LEU A 29 52.01 -19.75 34.41
C LEU A 29 51.03 -20.86 34.00
N ILE A 30 50.78 -21.84 34.88
CA ILE A 30 49.77 -22.88 34.66
C ILE A 30 48.37 -22.27 34.68
N LEU A 31 48.08 -21.33 35.59
CA LEU A 31 46.78 -20.67 35.66
C LEU A 31 46.51 -19.78 34.45
N SER A 32 47.51 -19.01 33.98
CA SER A 32 47.35 -18.18 32.77
C SER A 32 47.23 -19.04 31.50
N ALA A 33 47.98 -20.14 31.40
CA ALA A 33 47.83 -21.12 30.33
C ALA A 33 46.46 -21.83 30.37
N ALA A 34 45.93 -22.14 31.56
CA ALA A 34 44.59 -22.71 31.70
C ALA A 34 43.51 -21.69 31.30
N ILE A 35 43.65 -20.41 31.68
CA ILE A 35 42.71 -19.35 31.30
C ILE A 35 42.72 -19.11 29.78
N THR A 36 43.89 -19.08 29.13
CA THR A 36 43.93 -18.98 27.66
C THR A 36 43.40 -20.24 26.99
N PHE A 37 43.70 -21.44 27.50
CA PHE A 37 43.17 -22.70 26.95
C PHE A 37 41.64 -22.79 27.07
N TYR A 38 41.05 -22.41 28.22
CA TYR A 38 39.59 -22.30 28.37
C TYR A 38 38.98 -21.18 27.52
N GLY A 39 39.69 -20.07 27.32
CA GLY A 39 39.28 -18.99 26.42
C GLY A 39 39.18 -19.45 24.97
N PHE A 40 40.23 -20.11 24.46
CA PHE A 40 40.23 -20.69 23.11
C PHE A 40 39.26 -21.86 22.98
N SER A 41 39.15 -22.75 23.97
CA SER A 41 38.26 -23.91 23.92
C SER A 41 36.78 -23.54 23.95
N ASN A 42 36.41 -22.39 24.54
CA ASN A 42 35.05 -21.85 24.48
C ASN A 42 34.74 -21.07 23.19
N HIS A 43 35.72 -20.79 22.34
CA HIS A 43 35.49 -20.33 20.96
C HIS A 43 35.15 -21.49 20.02
N SER A 44 34.11 -22.24 20.38
CA SER A 44 33.33 -22.99 19.41
C SER A 44 32.71 -21.99 18.43
N ALA A 45 33.31 -21.88 17.24
CA ALA A 45 32.83 -21.02 16.18
C ALA A 45 31.39 -21.44 15.82
N ARG A 46 30.41 -20.63 16.21
CA ARG A 46 29.00 -20.90 15.90
C ARG A 46 28.79 -20.79 14.40
N THR A 47 28.76 -21.94 13.72
CA THR A 47 28.43 -22.02 12.29
C THR A 47 27.03 -21.42 12.09
N ILE A 48 26.99 -20.25 11.44
CA ILE A 48 25.74 -19.61 11.04
C ILE A 48 25.27 -20.32 9.77
N SER A 49 24.15 -21.03 9.87
CA SER A 49 23.54 -21.72 8.74
C SER A 49 22.69 -20.72 7.96
N ILE A 50 23.31 -20.02 7.00
CA ILE A 50 22.59 -19.11 6.11
C ILE A 50 21.68 -19.95 5.18
N PRO A 51 20.35 -19.75 5.17
CA PRO A 51 19.45 -20.51 4.32
C PRO A 51 19.60 -20.08 2.85
N VAL A 52 19.29 -20.98 1.92
CA VAL A 52 19.49 -20.75 0.46
C VAL A 52 18.68 -19.54 -0.04
N ASN A 53 17.50 -19.31 0.54
CA ASN A 53 16.61 -18.18 0.25
C ASN A 53 16.86 -16.94 1.13
N ALA A 54 18.03 -16.82 1.78
CA ALA A 54 18.36 -15.65 2.60
C ALA A 54 18.24 -14.32 1.83
N GLN A 55 18.61 -14.31 0.55
CA GLN A 55 18.47 -13.14 -0.31
C GLN A 55 16.99 -12.79 -0.56
N ASP A 56 16.15 -13.76 -0.92
CA ASP A 56 14.70 -13.56 -1.09
C ASP A 56 14.04 -13.04 0.19
N ILE A 57 14.48 -13.53 1.36
CA ILE A 57 14.02 -13.06 2.67
C ILE A 57 14.39 -11.58 2.88
N LEU A 58 15.65 -11.19 2.65
CA LEU A 58 16.07 -9.79 2.80
C LEU A 58 15.35 -8.87 1.81
N GLU A 59 15.12 -9.32 0.58
CA GLU A 59 14.33 -8.57 -0.40
C GLU A 59 12.85 -8.46 -0.04
N LYS A 60 12.25 -9.51 0.54
CA LYS A 60 10.89 -9.47 1.07
C LYS A 60 10.80 -8.47 2.24
N CYS A 61 11.79 -8.45 3.12
CA CYS A 61 11.88 -7.50 4.23
C CYS A 61 12.05 -6.05 3.77
N LYS A 62 12.97 -5.78 2.84
CA LYS A 62 13.09 -4.48 2.15
C LYS A 62 11.77 -4.09 1.45
N SER A 63 11.10 -5.06 0.82
CA SER A 63 9.84 -4.84 0.10
C SER A 63 8.68 -4.49 1.04
N ILE A 64 8.50 -5.17 2.18
CA ILE A 64 7.43 -4.78 3.12
C ILE A 64 7.67 -3.39 3.74
N GLN A 65 8.93 -2.97 3.90
CA GLN A 65 9.31 -1.63 4.39
C GLN A 65 9.24 -0.51 3.32
N SER A 66 8.95 -0.82 2.05
CA SER A 66 8.84 0.18 0.98
C SER A 66 7.71 1.19 1.22
N HIS A 67 7.80 2.37 0.60
CA HIS A 67 6.72 3.35 0.57
C HIS A 67 5.96 3.27 -0.76
N ALA A 68 4.64 3.35 -0.74
CA ALA A 68 3.84 3.34 -1.96
C ALA A 68 3.87 4.70 -2.69
N GLY A 69 3.98 4.65 -4.01
CA GLY A 69 4.03 5.82 -4.88
C GLY A 69 4.59 5.54 -6.27
N PRO A 70 4.48 6.52 -7.19
CA PRO A 70 5.23 6.48 -8.45
C PRO A 70 6.74 6.57 -8.19
N SER A 71 7.53 5.99 -9.09
CA SER A 71 9.00 6.13 -9.08
C SER A 71 9.43 7.61 -9.13
N PRO A 72 10.56 8.02 -8.51
CA PRO A 72 11.02 9.42 -8.53
C PRO A 72 11.18 10.03 -9.93
N ASP A 73 11.51 9.21 -10.93
CA ASP A 73 11.67 9.61 -12.33
C ASP A 73 10.34 9.61 -13.13
N PHE A 74 9.21 9.22 -12.53
CA PHE A 74 7.93 9.08 -13.21
C PHE A 74 7.52 10.32 -14.01
N PHE A 75 7.77 11.53 -13.52
CA PHE A 75 7.43 12.77 -14.24
C PHE A 75 8.40 13.10 -15.39
N ALA A 76 9.59 12.50 -15.45
CA ALA A 76 10.56 12.63 -16.54
C ALA A 76 10.36 11.60 -17.67
N ARG A 77 9.44 10.63 -17.50
CA ARG A 77 9.26 9.50 -18.44
C ARG A 77 8.93 9.95 -19.87
N ILE A 78 9.62 9.37 -20.85
CA ILE A 78 9.46 9.67 -22.28
C ILE A 78 8.48 8.73 -23.01
N SER A 79 7.92 7.75 -22.30
CA SER A 79 6.89 6.81 -22.76
C SER A 79 5.99 6.44 -21.59
N SER A 80 4.71 6.18 -21.86
CA SER A 80 3.82 5.50 -20.93
C SER A 80 4.16 4.01 -20.88
N GLU A 81 4.08 3.38 -19.71
CA GLU A 81 4.26 1.93 -19.53
C GLU A 81 3.14 1.14 -20.23
N ARG A 82 2.02 1.80 -20.51
CA ARG A 82 0.82 1.25 -21.18
C ARG A 82 0.68 1.74 -22.62
N PHE A 83 1.74 2.33 -23.19
CA PHE A 83 1.76 2.71 -24.60
C PHE A 83 1.59 1.48 -25.48
N ASP A 84 0.67 1.57 -26.46
CA ASP A 84 0.49 0.51 -27.43
C ASP A 84 1.52 0.64 -28.56
N HIS A 85 2.50 -0.27 -28.57
CA HIS A 85 3.59 -0.30 -29.55
C HIS A 85 3.13 -0.56 -31.01
N HIS A 86 1.89 -0.98 -31.24
CA HIS A 86 1.28 -1.03 -32.57
C HIS A 86 0.92 0.38 -33.09
N HIS A 87 0.65 1.34 -32.20
CA HIS A 87 0.25 2.72 -32.51
C HIS A 87 1.44 3.68 -32.49
N LYS A 88 2.39 3.50 -33.43
CA LYS A 88 3.69 4.21 -33.43
C LYS A 88 3.63 5.73 -33.67
N ASN A 89 2.60 6.22 -34.37
CA ASN A 89 2.54 7.61 -34.85
C ASN A 89 2.35 8.62 -33.69
N ALA A 90 2.96 9.80 -33.83
CA ALA A 90 2.58 10.95 -33.01
C ALA A 90 1.20 11.45 -33.42
N THR A 91 0.46 12.06 -32.50
CA THR A 91 -0.85 12.67 -32.78
C THR A 91 -0.83 14.14 -32.37
N LEU A 92 -1.09 15.03 -33.32
CA LEU A 92 -1.32 16.46 -33.06
C LEU A 92 -2.82 16.72 -33.10
N ILE A 93 -3.42 17.08 -31.97
CA ILE A 93 -4.76 17.68 -31.97
C ILE A 93 -4.56 19.18 -32.17
N SER A 94 -5.00 19.72 -33.29
CA SER A 94 -4.78 21.12 -33.63
C SER A 94 -6.02 21.97 -33.41
N ASN A 95 -5.84 23.30 -33.24
CA ASN A 95 -6.94 24.26 -33.16
C ASN A 95 -8.00 23.90 -32.09
N ALA A 96 -7.55 23.70 -30.85
CA ALA A 96 -8.36 23.30 -29.71
C ALA A 96 -8.50 24.43 -28.66
N THR A 97 -9.61 24.42 -27.93
CA THR A 97 -9.75 25.14 -26.65
C THR A 97 -9.43 24.16 -25.52
N ILE A 98 -8.25 24.27 -24.93
CA ILE A 98 -7.65 23.25 -24.08
C ILE A 98 -7.86 23.62 -22.60
N PHE A 99 -8.74 22.90 -21.90
CA PHE A 99 -8.82 22.96 -20.44
C PHE A 99 -7.72 22.07 -19.86
N THR A 100 -6.77 22.64 -19.10
CA THR A 100 -5.66 21.84 -18.54
C THR A 100 -5.99 21.25 -17.16
N GLY A 101 -6.96 21.84 -16.46
CA GLY A 101 -7.25 21.54 -15.06
C GLY A 101 -6.24 22.14 -14.06
N ALA A 102 -5.14 22.73 -14.53
CA ALA A 102 -4.16 23.39 -13.69
C ALA A 102 -4.71 24.71 -13.10
N LYS A 103 -3.92 25.31 -12.19
CA LYS A 103 -4.27 26.54 -11.45
C LYS A 103 -5.67 26.44 -10.80
N ASN A 104 -5.92 25.32 -10.09
CA ASN A 104 -7.22 25.01 -9.47
C ASN A 104 -8.40 25.03 -10.47
N GLY A 105 -8.20 24.50 -11.67
CA GLY A 105 -9.24 24.42 -12.71
C GLY A 105 -9.58 25.76 -13.37
N THR A 106 -8.71 26.77 -13.32
CA THR A 106 -8.94 28.06 -14.01
C THR A 106 -8.13 28.23 -15.30
N GLU A 107 -7.22 27.30 -15.62
CA GLU A 107 -6.37 27.42 -16.81
C GLU A 107 -7.01 26.84 -18.08
N VAL A 108 -7.11 27.71 -19.09
CA VAL A 108 -7.48 27.37 -20.46
C VAL A 108 -6.40 27.90 -21.40
N VAL A 109 -5.90 27.03 -22.29
CA VAL A 109 -4.89 27.32 -23.31
C VAL A 109 -5.55 27.21 -24.69
N LYS A 110 -5.13 28.02 -25.67
CA LYS A 110 -5.50 27.86 -27.08
C LYS A 110 -4.35 27.30 -27.88
N GLY A 111 -4.67 26.68 -29.01
CA GLY A 111 -3.67 26.11 -29.93
C GLY A 111 -3.78 24.59 -29.99
N ASN A 112 -2.65 23.93 -29.80
CA ASN A 112 -2.45 22.53 -30.21
C ASN A 112 -2.06 21.65 -29.01
N ILE A 113 -2.23 20.33 -29.16
CA ILE A 113 -1.82 19.28 -28.21
C ILE A 113 -1.01 18.25 -28.98
N LEU A 114 0.25 18.04 -28.60
CA LEU A 114 1.07 16.96 -29.15
C LEU A 114 1.09 15.77 -28.20
N ILE A 115 0.69 14.60 -28.70
CA ILE A 115 0.67 13.32 -27.97
C ILE A 115 1.61 12.34 -28.66
N PHE A 116 2.57 11.79 -27.92
CA PHE A 116 3.49 10.75 -28.41
C PHE A 116 3.81 9.74 -27.32
N LYS A 117 3.98 8.46 -27.70
CA LYS A 117 4.26 7.35 -26.77
C LYS A 117 3.31 7.29 -25.56
N GLY A 118 2.04 7.64 -25.78
CA GLY A 118 0.99 7.65 -24.75
C GLY A 118 1.05 8.81 -23.74
N ILE A 119 1.80 9.88 -24.04
CA ILE A 119 2.02 11.04 -23.16
C ILE A 119 1.76 12.35 -23.94
N VAL A 120 1.19 13.34 -23.27
CA VAL A 120 1.13 14.73 -23.76
C VAL A 120 2.55 15.32 -23.68
N ARG A 121 3.15 15.61 -24.83
CA ARG A 121 4.52 16.16 -24.94
C ARG A 121 4.55 17.68 -24.85
N ALA A 122 3.57 18.36 -25.45
CA ALA A 122 3.49 19.81 -25.50
C ALA A 122 2.04 20.29 -25.64
N LEU A 123 1.80 21.52 -25.21
CA LEU A 123 0.53 22.27 -25.28
C LEU A 123 0.85 23.71 -25.69
N GLY A 124 0.05 24.31 -26.57
CA GLY A 124 0.19 25.70 -27.00
C GLY A 124 0.12 25.89 -28.51
N GLU A 125 0.28 27.12 -28.99
CA GLU A 125 0.17 27.46 -30.41
C GLU A 125 1.39 26.94 -31.20
N ASP A 126 2.60 27.39 -30.85
CA ASP A 126 3.84 26.95 -31.49
C ASP A 126 4.40 25.66 -30.86
N ILE A 127 4.04 24.50 -31.42
CA ILE A 127 4.63 23.21 -31.06
C ILE A 127 5.53 22.70 -32.20
N PRO A 128 6.83 22.46 -31.96
CA PRO A 128 7.70 21.80 -32.93
C PRO A 128 7.22 20.38 -33.24
N VAL A 129 7.08 20.05 -34.52
CA VAL A 129 6.61 18.74 -35.00
C VAL A 129 7.52 18.06 -36.02
N ASP A 130 8.61 18.71 -36.43
CA ASP A 130 9.49 18.21 -37.50
C ASP A 130 10.26 16.93 -37.11
N ASP A 131 10.45 16.70 -35.80
CA ASP A 131 11.06 15.49 -35.24
C ASP A 131 10.19 14.20 -35.38
N TYR A 132 8.97 14.31 -35.94
CA TYR A 132 8.00 13.21 -35.98
C TYR A 132 7.67 12.77 -37.41
N GLU A 133 8.45 11.79 -37.91
CA GLU A 133 8.32 11.18 -39.25
C GLU A 133 6.88 10.87 -39.68
N HIS A 134 6.04 10.44 -38.73
CA HIS A 134 4.65 10.05 -38.96
C HIS A 134 3.71 10.74 -37.95
N LEU A 135 3.25 11.94 -38.32
CA LEU A 135 2.30 12.75 -37.55
C LEU A 135 0.86 12.54 -38.02
N LYS A 136 -0.03 12.14 -37.12
CA LYS A 136 -1.49 12.13 -37.32
C LYS A 136 -2.07 13.45 -36.83
N VAL A 137 -2.55 14.30 -37.73
CA VAL A 137 -3.23 15.55 -37.37
C VAL A 137 -4.73 15.34 -37.19
N VAL A 138 -5.32 15.98 -36.17
CA VAL A 138 -6.76 15.99 -35.85
C VAL A 138 -7.17 17.42 -35.55
N ASP A 139 -7.79 18.11 -36.51
CA ASP A 139 -8.33 19.46 -36.33
C ASP A 139 -9.59 19.44 -35.43
N ALA A 140 -9.50 20.10 -34.27
CA ALA A 140 -10.57 20.21 -33.30
C ALA A 140 -11.54 21.38 -33.58
N LYS A 141 -11.27 22.25 -34.56
CA LYS A 141 -12.21 23.31 -35.01
C LYS A 141 -12.65 24.27 -33.89
N GLY A 142 -11.74 24.59 -32.99
CA GLY A 142 -11.97 25.40 -31.79
C GLY A 142 -12.64 24.66 -30.63
N ALA A 143 -12.99 23.38 -30.78
CA ALA A 143 -13.71 22.61 -29.78
C ALA A 143 -12.92 22.42 -28.49
N TRP A 144 -13.65 22.15 -27.40
CA TRP A 144 -13.08 21.93 -26.08
C TRP A 144 -12.40 20.56 -25.99
N VAL A 145 -11.15 20.55 -25.55
CA VAL A 145 -10.43 19.34 -25.16
C VAL A 145 -10.11 19.42 -23.67
N THR A 146 -10.45 18.36 -22.94
CA THR A 146 -10.31 18.28 -21.48
C THR A 146 -9.54 17.01 -21.08
N PRO A 147 -9.02 16.93 -19.84
CA PRO A 147 -8.52 15.67 -19.30
C PRO A 147 -9.70 14.71 -19.12
N GLY A 148 -9.55 13.48 -19.61
CA GLY A 148 -10.60 12.47 -19.49
C GLY A 148 -10.96 12.19 -18.03
N LEU A 149 -12.25 12.23 -17.71
CA LEU A 149 -12.77 12.13 -16.34
C LEU A 149 -12.35 10.81 -15.67
N VAL A 150 -12.07 10.91 -14.37
CA VAL A 150 -11.72 9.80 -13.49
C VAL A 150 -12.87 9.61 -12.50
N ASN A 151 -13.64 8.53 -12.65
CA ASN A 151 -14.68 8.20 -11.69
C ASN A 151 -14.10 7.37 -10.53
N ILE A 152 -13.98 7.99 -9.36
CA ILE A 152 -13.45 7.36 -8.14
C ILE A 152 -14.45 6.46 -7.39
N TYR A 153 -15.65 6.25 -7.92
CA TYR A 153 -16.60 5.24 -7.42
C TYR A 153 -17.40 4.61 -8.57
N SER A 154 -17.08 3.38 -8.94
CA SER A 154 -17.76 2.68 -10.03
C SER A 154 -17.84 1.17 -9.84
N HIS A 155 -18.95 0.59 -10.28
CA HIS A 155 -19.11 -0.86 -10.45
C HIS A 155 -18.96 -1.29 -11.93
N GLN A 156 -18.36 -0.44 -12.77
CA GLN A 156 -18.06 -0.74 -14.18
C GLN A 156 -17.32 -2.08 -14.31
N GLY A 157 -17.74 -2.95 -15.23
CA GLY A 157 -17.18 -4.31 -15.40
C GLY A 157 -17.66 -5.32 -14.36
N VAL A 158 -17.69 -4.94 -13.07
CA VAL A 158 -18.11 -5.79 -11.93
C VAL A 158 -19.62 -6.02 -11.90
N LEU A 159 -20.41 -5.00 -12.22
CA LEU A 159 -21.82 -5.11 -12.56
C LEU A 159 -21.98 -4.72 -14.04
N SER A 160 -22.04 -5.73 -14.90
CA SER A 160 -22.05 -5.55 -16.36
C SER A 160 -23.45 -5.31 -16.94
N SER A 161 -23.49 -4.81 -18.18
CA SER A 161 -24.70 -4.79 -19.02
C SER A 161 -24.59 -5.80 -20.17
N PRO A 162 -25.65 -6.56 -20.50
CA PRO A 162 -26.93 -6.63 -19.78
C PRO A 162 -26.78 -7.25 -18.38
N VAL A 163 -27.58 -6.78 -17.43
CA VAL A 163 -27.56 -7.28 -16.04
C VAL A 163 -28.25 -8.64 -15.99
N THR A 164 -27.47 -9.71 -16.14
CA THR A 164 -27.87 -11.10 -15.86
C THR A 164 -27.35 -11.53 -14.48
N TYR A 165 -27.72 -12.73 -14.03
CA TYR A 165 -27.21 -13.26 -12.75
C TYR A 165 -25.68 -13.40 -12.76
N GLY A 166 -25.10 -13.94 -13.84
CA GLY A 166 -23.65 -14.07 -14.04
C GLY A 166 -22.97 -12.80 -14.58
N ALA A 167 -23.55 -11.63 -14.32
CA ALA A 167 -23.00 -10.32 -14.66
C ALA A 167 -22.96 -9.39 -13.44
N ASN A 168 -23.01 -9.96 -12.23
CA ASN A 168 -23.19 -9.26 -10.96
C ASN A 168 -22.21 -9.79 -9.89
N GLU A 169 -20.94 -9.40 -10.02
CA GLU A 169 -19.85 -9.79 -9.12
C GLU A 169 -19.69 -8.80 -7.94
N LEU A 170 -20.79 -8.20 -7.49
CA LEU A 170 -20.78 -7.14 -6.47
C LEU A 170 -20.43 -7.64 -5.07
N ASP A 171 -21.33 -8.38 -4.43
CA ASP A 171 -21.35 -8.57 -2.97
C ASP A 171 -21.10 -10.03 -2.59
N SER A 172 -20.14 -10.28 -1.69
CA SER A 172 -19.82 -11.65 -1.29
C SER A 172 -20.75 -12.16 -0.19
N SER A 173 -21.20 -13.41 -0.30
CA SER A 173 -21.92 -14.12 0.77
C SER A 173 -21.01 -14.57 1.92
N ASN A 174 -19.68 -14.54 1.74
CA ASN A 174 -18.69 -15.16 2.64
C ASN A 174 -18.41 -14.36 3.96
N GLY A 175 -19.25 -13.38 4.28
CA GLY A 175 -19.20 -12.63 5.54
C GLY A 175 -18.81 -11.15 5.38
N PRO A 176 -18.81 -10.36 6.48
CA PRO A 176 -18.59 -8.91 6.42
C PRO A 176 -17.19 -8.49 6.00
N VAL A 177 -16.21 -9.40 6.00
CA VAL A 177 -14.79 -9.08 5.78
C VAL A 177 -14.18 -10.09 4.81
N THR A 178 -13.94 -9.64 3.57
CA THR A 178 -13.40 -10.43 2.45
C THR A 178 -12.21 -9.77 1.73
N PRO A 179 -11.17 -9.23 2.43
CA PRO A 179 -10.03 -8.48 1.83
C PRO A 179 -9.17 -9.26 0.81
N TRP A 180 -9.33 -10.58 0.73
CA TRP A 180 -8.65 -11.44 -0.24
C TRP A 180 -9.35 -11.49 -1.62
N LEU A 181 -10.60 -11.04 -1.71
CA LEU A 181 -11.29 -10.91 -3.00
C LEU A 181 -10.78 -9.66 -3.73
N ARG A 182 -10.68 -9.73 -5.06
CA ARG A 182 -10.15 -8.64 -5.88
C ARG A 182 -11.17 -8.30 -6.97
N SER A 183 -11.52 -7.02 -7.14
CA SER A 183 -12.55 -6.61 -8.11
C SER A 183 -12.15 -6.90 -9.57
N ILE A 184 -10.85 -7.12 -9.83
CA ILE A 184 -10.32 -7.54 -11.12
C ILE A 184 -10.74 -8.97 -11.51
N ASP A 185 -10.89 -9.87 -10.53
CA ASP A 185 -11.21 -11.28 -10.79
C ASP A 185 -12.65 -11.47 -11.33
N GLY A 186 -13.53 -10.49 -11.06
CA GLY A 186 -14.88 -10.37 -11.61
C GLY A 186 -15.05 -9.22 -12.63
N PHE A 187 -13.96 -8.61 -13.13
CA PHE A 187 -14.07 -7.47 -14.03
C PHE A 187 -14.26 -7.90 -15.49
N HIS A 188 -15.45 -7.71 -16.03
CA HIS A 188 -15.73 -7.99 -17.44
C HIS A 188 -15.27 -6.84 -18.35
N ALA A 189 -14.13 -7.04 -19.04
CA ALA A 189 -13.52 -6.06 -19.94
C ALA A 189 -14.41 -5.62 -21.13
N TYR A 190 -15.42 -6.43 -21.49
CA TYR A 190 -16.34 -6.18 -22.61
C TYR A 190 -17.74 -5.71 -22.15
N ASP A 191 -17.86 -5.17 -20.93
CA ASP A 191 -19.11 -4.56 -20.46
C ASP A 191 -19.56 -3.43 -21.39
N GLU A 192 -20.77 -3.57 -21.95
CA GLU A 192 -21.43 -2.61 -22.84
C GLU A 192 -21.61 -1.21 -22.21
N ARG A 193 -21.54 -1.08 -20.88
CA ARG A 193 -21.50 0.24 -20.21
C ARG A 193 -20.21 1.01 -20.50
N THR A 194 -19.12 0.34 -20.83
CA THR A 194 -17.80 0.97 -21.09
C THR A 194 -17.90 2.01 -22.20
N ARG A 195 -18.58 1.69 -23.32
CA ARG A 195 -18.78 2.66 -24.43
C ARG A 195 -19.65 3.86 -24.01
N LEU A 196 -20.61 3.68 -23.11
CA LEU A 196 -21.46 4.75 -22.60
C LEU A 196 -20.71 5.66 -21.60
N ALA A 197 -19.81 5.09 -20.79
CA ALA A 197 -18.93 5.84 -19.91
C ALA A 197 -17.91 6.67 -20.70
N VAL A 198 -17.25 6.07 -21.70
CA VAL A 198 -16.29 6.75 -22.58
C VAL A 198 -16.98 7.84 -23.41
N ALA A 199 -18.20 7.61 -23.93
CA ALA A 199 -18.99 8.64 -24.61
C ALA A 199 -19.41 9.83 -23.71
N ARG A 200 -19.33 9.67 -22.38
CA ARG A 200 -19.51 10.73 -21.37
C ARG A 200 -18.18 11.31 -20.87
N GLY A 201 -17.07 11.04 -21.57
CA GLY A 201 -15.74 11.53 -21.23
C GLY A 201 -15.04 10.80 -20.08
N ILE A 202 -15.64 9.73 -19.52
CA ILE A 202 -15.00 8.93 -18.46
C ILE A 202 -13.97 8.00 -19.10
N THR A 203 -12.69 8.27 -18.84
CA THR A 203 -11.58 7.46 -19.38
C THR A 203 -10.97 6.53 -18.35
N SER A 204 -11.26 6.75 -17.07
CA SER A 204 -10.73 5.96 -15.96
C SER A 204 -11.79 5.75 -14.90
N VAL A 205 -11.82 4.56 -14.32
CA VAL A 205 -12.69 4.22 -13.19
C VAL A 205 -11.85 3.59 -12.10
N GLN A 206 -12.14 3.87 -10.84
CA GLN A 206 -11.80 2.95 -9.77
C GLN A 206 -12.96 1.96 -9.67
N ALA A 207 -12.69 0.70 -10.02
CA ALA A 207 -13.65 -0.41 -9.98
C ALA A 207 -13.74 -0.95 -8.55
N TYR A 208 -14.96 -1.01 -8.04
CA TYR A 208 -15.31 -1.51 -6.71
C TYR A 208 -16.24 -2.71 -6.83
N ALA A 209 -16.04 -3.66 -5.92
CA ALA A 209 -17.09 -4.56 -5.45
C ALA A 209 -18.31 -3.77 -4.92
N GLY A 210 -19.35 -4.49 -4.52
CA GLY A 210 -20.51 -3.94 -3.84
C GLY A 210 -20.20 -3.40 -2.43
N ARG A 211 -21.28 -3.08 -1.71
CA ARG A 211 -21.23 -2.39 -0.42
C ARG A 211 -21.87 -3.15 0.75
N ALA A 212 -22.27 -4.41 0.56
CA ALA A 212 -22.85 -5.24 1.61
C ALA A 212 -21.80 -5.72 2.63
N ASN A 213 -20.55 -5.88 2.21
CA ASN A 213 -19.43 -6.28 3.06
C ASN A 213 -18.73 -5.04 3.65
N ASN A 214 -18.38 -5.06 4.94
CA ASN A 214 -17.61 -3.99 5.60
C ASN A 214 -16.20 -3.84 5.02
N ILE A 215 -15.61 -4.94 4.56
CA ILE A 215 -14.43 -4.97 3.70
C ILE A 215 -14.80 -5.89 2.53
N GLY A 216 -15.05 -5.33 1.35
CA GLY A 216 -15.58 -6.08 0.21
C GLY A 216 -14.49 -6.76 -0.62
N ALA A 217 -13.66 -5.96 -1.27
CA ALA A 217 -12.59 -6.45 -2.12
C ALA A 217 -11.46 -5.41 -2.25
N GLN A 218 -10.28 -5.89 -2.67
CA GLN A 218 -9.26 -5.06 -3.28
C GLN A 218 -9.86 -4.39 -4.53
N ALA A 219 -9.76 -3.06 -4.60
CA ALA A 219 -10.28 -2.26 -5.70
C ALA A 219 -9.18 -1.98 -6.74
N PHE A 220 -9.54 -1.78 -8.00
CA PHE A 220 -8.57 -1.59 -9.09
C PHE A 220 -8.89 -0.34 -9.88
N VAL A 221 -7.88 0.51 -10.15
CA VAL A 221 -8.05 1.64 -11.07
C VAL A 221 -7.80 1.18 -12.49
N MET A 222 -8.78 1.37 -13.36
CA MET A 222 -8.86 0.83 -14.72
C MET A 222 -8.95 1.96 -15.74
N LYS A 223 -8.23 1.86 -16.86
CA LYS A 223 -8.43 2.68 -18.06
C LYS A 223 -9.51 2.05 -18.92
N LEU A 224 -10.56 2.81 -19.23
CA LEU A 224 -11.64 2.41 -20.13
C LEU A 224 -11.16 2.52 -21.59
N ARG A 225 -10.35 1.55 -22.02
CA ARG A 225 -9.79 1.41 -23.37
C ARG A 225 -9.88 -0.04 -23.85
N LYS A 226 -9.81 -0.24 -25.17
CA LYS A 226 -9.40 -1.55 -25.71
C LYS A 226 -7.89 -1.71 -25.59
N THR A 227 -7.44 -2.95 -25.55
CA THR A 227 -6.03 -3.35 -25.37
C THR A 227 -5.69 -4.50 -26.34
N PRO A 228 -4.41 -4.68 -26.72
CA PRO A 228 -4.03 -5.72 -27.70
C PRO A 228 -4.30 -7.16 -27.24
N ASP A 229 -4.28 -7.43 -25.93
CA ASP A 229 -4.57 -8.76 -25.35
C ASP A 229 -6.06 -8.96 -24.99
N GLY A 230 -6.86 -7.88 -24.98
CA GLY A 230 -8.27 -7.91 -24.60
C GLY A 230 -8.56 -8.24 -23.12
N SER A 231 -7.54 -8.29 -22.25
CA SER A 231 -7.72 -8.73 -20.86
C SER A 231 -8.12 -7.58 -19.90
N PRO A 232 -8.76 -7.88 -18.76
CA PRO A 232 -8.90 -6.93 -17.66
C PRO A 232 -7.54 -6.41 -17.17
N SER A 233 -6.53 -7.29 -17.06
CA SER A 233 -5.24 -6.97 -16.45
C SER A 233 -4.48 -5.85 -17.18
N SER A 234 -4.54 -5.80 -18.51
CA SER A 234 -3.90 -4.74 -19.31
C SER A 234 -4.65 -3.39 -19.32
N MET A 235 -5.87 -3.37 -18.75
CA MET A 235 -6.62 -2.13 -18.50
C MET A 235 -6.20 -1.47 -17.18
N ILE A 236 -5.52 -2.16 -16.27
CA ILE A 236 -5.14 -1.62 -14.96
C ILE A 236 -4.19 -0.40 -15.11
N LEU A 237 -4.34 0.60 -14.23
CA LEU A 237 -3.48 1.78 -14.12
C LEU A 237 -2.18 1.49 -13.35
N GLU A 238 -2.33 0.84 -12.20
CA GLU A 238 -1.29 0.55 -11.22
C GLU A 238 -1.42 -0.94 -10.84
N PRO A 239 -0.82 -1.86 -11.60
CA PRO A 239 -0.98 -3.29 -11.37
C PRO A 239 -0.05 -3.78 -10.25
N PRO A 240 -0.59 -4.51 -9.25
CA PRO A 240 0.19 -5.27 -8.28
C PRO A 240 1.15 -6.27 -8.95
N THR A 241 2.29 -6.52 -8.31
CA THR A 241 3.37 -7.38 -8.86
C THR A 241 2.99 -8.85 -9.01
N ASP A 242 1.99 -9.34 -8.26
CA ASP A 242 1.42 -10.68 -8.40
C ASP A 242 0.58 -10.85 -9.67
N ILE A 243 0.03 -9.76 -10.23
CA ILE A 243 -0.79 -9.78 -11.44
C ILE A 243 0.06 -9.70 -12.72
N THR A 244 1.20 -8.99 -12.68
CA THR A 244 2.13 -8.89 -13.81
C THR A 244 3.25 -9.93 -13.78
N GLY A 245 3.44 -10.63 -12.66
CA GLY A 245 4.55 -11.55 -12.43
C GLY A 245 5.93 -10.88 -12.36
N ASN A 246 5.99 -9.55 -12.46
CA ASN A 246 7.24 -8.80 -12.59
C ASN A 246 7.48 -7.97 -11.32
N ARG A 247 8.51 -8.32 -10.54
CA ARG A 247 8.90 -7.63 -9.30
C ARG A 247 9.60 -6.30 -9.61
N SER A 248 8.83 -5.33 -10.10
CA SER A 248 9.29 -3.93 -10.24
C SER A 248 9.59 -3.31 -8.87
N ASP A 249 10.64 -2.49 -8.77
CA ASP A 249 10.91 -1.66 -7.58
C ASP A 249 9.81 -0.59 -7.35
N SER A 250 8.94 -0.34 -8.34
CA SER A 250 7.81 0.60 -8.21
C SER A 250 6.69 0.03 -7.34
N SER A 251 6.70 0.40 -6.06
CA SER A 251 5.61 0.12 -5.12
C SER A 251 4.34 0.91 -5.45
N HIS A 252 3.58 0.46 -6.44
CA HIS A 252 2.31 1.05 -6.86
C HIS A 252 1.29 1.19 -5.71
N TRP A 253 0.38 2.17 -5.81
CA TRP A 253 -0.72 2.26 -4.85
C TRP A 253 -1.70 1.10 -5.02
N ARG A 254 -1.90 0.36 -3.93
CA ARG A 254 -3.01 -0.58 -3.81
C ARG A 254 -4.26 0.17 -3.35
N HIS A 255 -5.45 -0.34 -3.65
CA HIS A 255 -6.72 0.30 -3.26
C HIS A 255 -7.65 -0.70 -2.56
N LEU A 256 -8.41 -0.24 -1.56
CA LEU A 256 -9.34 -1.09 -0.81
C LEU A 256 -10.74 -0.48 -0.69
N ALA A 257 -11.75 -1.31 -0.96
CA ALA A 257 -13.15 -1.01 -0.72
C ALA A 257 -13.56 -1.35 0.72
N GLN A 258 -14.04 -0.36 1.47
CA GLN A 258 -14.70 -0.56 2.75
C GLN A 258 -16.11 0.04 2.73
N SER A 259 -17.00 -0.52 3.54
CA SER A 259 -18.39 -0.07 3.63
C SER A 259 -18.84 -0.01 5.09
N CYS A 260 -19.79 0.86 5.40
CA CYS A 260 -20.37 0.90 6.74
C CYS A 260 -21.83 1.35 6.76
N GLY A 261 -22.48 1.21 7.92
CA GLY A 261 -23.85 1.68 8.13
C GLY A 261 -24.94 0.79 7.57
N GLU A 262 -25.94 1.41 6.96
CA GLU A 262 -27.08 0.72 6.34
C GLU A 262 -26.65 -0.31 5.30
N ALA A 263 -25.64 0.01 4.48
CA ALA A 263 -25.19 -0.83 3.39
C ALA A 263 -24.80 -2.25 3.85
N THR A 264 -24.20 -2.36 5.04
CA THR A 264 -23.69 -3.64 5.57
C THR A 264 -24.67 -4.41 6.46
N ARG A 265 -25.96 -4.02 6.47
CA ARG A 265 -27.03 -4.64 7.28
C ARG A 265 -27.21 -6.14 7.04
N ARG A 266 -26.73 -6.66 5.89
CA ARG A 266 -26.69 -8.10 5.56
C ARG A 266 -25.92 -8.93 6.60
N HIS A 267 -24.92 -8.34 7.26
CA HIS A 267 -24.01 -9.03 8.17
C HIS A 267 -24.13 -8.54 9.63
N GLY A 268 -25.26 -7.92 9.98
CA GLY A 268 -25.58 -7.49 11.35
C GLY A 268 -25.92 -6.01 11.45
N ASN A 269 -25.76 -5.47 12.65
CA ASN A 269 -26.01 -4.06 12.98
C ASN A 269 -24.71 -3.22 12.95
N ARG A 270 -24.80 -1.92 13.28
CA ARG A 270 -23.66 -0.99 13.27
C ARG A 270 -22.53 -1.42 14.21
N MET A 271 -22.87 -2.02 15.36
CA MET A 271 -21.90 -2.54 16.33
C MET A 271 -21.14 -3.74 15.76
N ASP A 272 -21.85 -4.66 15.10
CA ASP A 272 -21.28 -5.88 14.50
C ASP A 272 -20.31 -5.52 13.37
N GLY A 273 -20.66 -4.58 12.50
CA GLY A 273 -19.79 -4.10 11.43
C GLY A 273 -18.53 -3.39 11.94
N VAL A 274 -18.65 -2.57 13.00
CA VAL A 274 -17.48 -1.94 13.66
C VAL A 274 -16.61 -2.99 14.36
N TRP A 275 -17.19 -4.00 14.99
CA TRP A 275 -16.45 -5.12 15.58
C TRP A 275 -15.72 -5.95 14.51
N ALA A 276 -16.37 -6.24 13.38
CA ALA A 276 -15.77 -6.96 12.27
C ALA A 276 -14.55 -6.22 11.69
N LEU A 277 -14.65 -4.90 11.51
CA LEU A 277 -13.51 -4.06 11.10
C LEU A 277 -12.36 -4.10 12.13
N ARG A 278 -12.67 -3.95 13.43
CA ARG A 278 -11.67 -4.00 14.51
C ARG A 278 -10.95 -5.34 14.59
N SER A 279 -11.70 -6.44 14.54
CA SER A 279 -11.17 -7.80 14.59
C SER A 279 -10.24 -8.08 13.41
N ALA A 280 -10.64 -7.69 12.19
CA ALA A 280 -9.85 -7.84 10.98
C ALA A 280 -8.52 -7.08 11.03
N TYR A 281 -8.52 -5.82 11.50
CA TYR A 281 -7.30 -5.03 11.62
C TYR A 281 -6.43 -5.43 12.83
N ALA A 282 -7.01 -6.01 13.89
CA ALA A 282 -6.23 -6.59 14.99
C ALA A 282 -5.42 -7.81 14.53
N GLU A 283 -6.03 -8.68 13.73
CA GLU A 283 -5.34 -9.83 13.12
C GLU A 283 -4.28 -9.39 12.09
N ALA A 284 -4.58 -8.38 11.26
CA ALA A 284 -3.59 -7.79 10.36
C ALA A 284 -2.39 -7.18 11.13
N ARG A 285 -2.63 -6.51 12.26
CA ARG A 285 -1.57 -5.97 13.12
C ARG A 285 -0.73 -7.07 13.78
N ASN A 286 -1.35 -8.19 14.17
CA ASN A 286 -0.64 -9.38 14.66
C ASN A 286 0.35 -9.91 13.61
N ILE A 287 -0.11 -10.11 12.38
CA ILE A 287 0.73 -10.57 11.25
C ILE A 287 1.84 -9.55 10.93
N MET A 288 1.52 -8.25 10.93
CA MET A 288 2.51 -7.17 10.71
C MET A 288 3.64 -7.24 11.75
N ASN A 289 3.31 -7.37 13.03
CA ASN A 289 4.29 -7.48 14.12
C ASN A 289 5.17 -8.75 14.00
N LEU A 290 4.59 -9.87 13.55
CA LEU A 290 5.34 -11.10 13.29
C LEU A 290 6.34 -10.93 12.14
N GLN A 291 5.95 -10.25 11.06
CA GLN A 291 6.84 -9.91 9.94
C GLN A 291 7.99 -9.00 10.38
N ASP A 292 7.70 -7.96 11.16
CA ASP A 292 8.71 -7.01 11.63
C ASP A 292 9.73 -7.69 12.55
N SER A 293 9.26 -8.59 13.44
CA SER A 293 10.11 -9.43 14.30
C SER A 293 10.93 -10.47 13.52
N PHE A 294 10.38 -10.99 12.41
CA PHE A 294 11.11 -11.90 11.51
C PHE A 294 12.21 -11.15 10.75
N CYS A 295 11.90 -9.99 10.17
CA CYS A 295 12.84 -9.20 9.40
C CYS A 295 13.98 -8.64 10.26
N ALA A 296 13.70 -8.10 11.45
CA ALA A 296 14.73 -7.64 12.36
C ALA A 296 15.76 -8.75 12.73
N LYS A 297 15.35 -10.01 12.77
CA LYS A 297 16.27 -11.15 12.96
C LYS A 297 17.06 -11.50 11.70
N ALA A 298 16.42 -11.50 10.53
CA ALA A 298 17.06 -11.78 9.25
C ALA A 298 18.12 -10.72 8.91
N GLU A 299 17.77 -9.44 9.05
CA GLU A 299 18.64 -8.28 8.84
C GLU A 299 19.82 -8.26 9.83
N ALA A 300 19.60 -8.70 11.08
CA ALA A 300 20.66 -8.91 12.08
C ALA A 300 21.49 -10.20 11.87
N GLY A 301 21.26 -10.96 10.78
CA GLY A 301 21.99 -12.19 10.47
C GLY A 301 21.72 -13.36 11.43
N LEU A 302 20.65 -13.30 12.22
CA LEU A 302 20.28 -14.30 13.24
C LEU A 302 19.55 -15.51 12.61
N TRP A 303 20.06 -16.02 11.49
CA TRP A 303 19.45 -17.07 10.66
C TRP A 303 19.04 -18.32 11.45
N ASN A 304 19.90 -18.78 12.37
CA ASN A 304 19.63 -19.94 13.25
C ASN A 304 18.45 -19.71 14.24
N SER A 305 17.84 -18.52 14.28
CA SER A 305 16.65 -18.18 15.09
C SER A 305 15.36 -18.02 14.27
N LEU A 306 15.43 -18.21 12.94
CA LEU A 306 14.28 -18.26 12.04
C LEU A 306 13.84 -19.73 11.91
N THR A 307 12.88 -20.14 12.73
CA THR A 307 12.39 -21.53 12.81
C THR A 307 11.14 -21.79 11.95
N SER A 308 10.79 -20.85 11.07
CA SER A 308 9.64 -20.90 10.17
C SER A 308 9.95 -20.12 8.90
N ASP A 309 9.08 -20.24 7.89
CA ASP A 309 9.04 -19.31 6.77
C ASP A 309 8.63 -17.89 7.22
N PHE A 310 8.73 -16.93 6.29
CA PHE A 310 8.27 -15.56 6.47
C PHE A 310 6.75 -15.53 6.76
N PRO A 311 6.29 -14.86 7.83
CA PRO A 311 4.89 -14.90 8.25
C PRO A 311 3.98 -14.08 7.33
N GLU A 312 3.44 -14.74 6.31
CA GLU A 312 2.52 -14.18 5.32
C GLU A 312 1.15 -14.87 5.38
N SER A 313 0.10 -14.11 5.04
CA SER A 313 -1.24 -14.66 4.88
C SER A 313 -1.94 -13.97 3.71
N LEU A 314 -2.15 -14.70 2.61
CA LEU A 314 -2.89 -14.21 1.44
C LEU A 314 -4.32 -13.73 1.81
N LYS A 315 -4.86 -14.21 2.93
CA LYS A 315 -6.16 -13.75 3.46
C LYS A 315 -6.13 -12.30 3.95
N TRP A 316 -5.00 -11.86 4.48
CA TRP A 316 -4.88 -10.63 5.26
C TRP A 316 -3.82 -9.64 4.75
N GLU A 317 -3.01 -10.01 3.76
CA GLU A 317 -1.91 -9.21 3.21
C GLU A 317 -2.31 -7.78 2.81
N MET A 318 -3.47 -7.61 2.15
CA MET A 318 -4.07 -6.29 1.88
C MET A 318 -4.27 -5.44 3.15
N LEU A 319 -4.73 -6.02 4.27
CA LEU A 319 -4.91 -5.26 5.51
C LEU A 319 -3.58 -4.98 6.23
N VAL A 320 -2.56 -5.84 6.06
CA VAL A 320 -1.20 -5.54 6.50
C VAL A 320 -0.65 -4.34 5.72
N ASP A 321 -0.83 -4.31 4.40
CA ASP A 321 -0.43 -3.18 3.55
C ASP A 321 -1.21 -1.89 3.86
N VAL A 322 -2.46 -1.96 4.32
CA VAL A 322 -3.18 -0.79 4.88
C VAL A 322 -2.46 -0.24 6.11
N LEU A 323 -2.09 -1.11 7.06
CA LEU A 323 -1.40 -0.70 8.29
C LEU A 323 0.03 -0.18 8.01
N ARG A 324 0.68 -0.68 6.96
CA ARG A 324 1.96 -0.17 6.43
C ARG A 324 1.80 1.08 5.53
N GLY A 325 0.60 1.63 5.39
CA GLY A 325 0.34 2.87 4.65
C GLY A 325 0.44 2.79 3.12
N LYS A 326 0.42 1.58 2.54
CA LYS A 326 0.56 1.31 1.10
C LYS A 326 -0.75 1.31 0.31
N VAL A 327 -1.88 1.40 1.00
CA VAL A 327 -3.22 1.23 0.44
C VAL A 327 -4.03 2.51 0.55
N LYS A 328 -4.67 2.93 -0.55
CA LYS A 328 -5.71 3.95 -0.53
C LYS A 328 -7.05 3.33 -0.10
N VAL A 329 -7.37 3.46 1.18
CA VAL A 329 -8.65 3.00 1.76
C VAL A 329 -9.76 3.98 1.41
N SER A 330 -10.84 3.49 0.80
CA SER A 330 -12.02 4.29 0.48
C SER A 330 -13.26 3.69 1.14
N SER A 331 -14.02 4.53 1.86
CA SER A 331 -15.08 4.10 2.78
C SER A 331 -16.46 4.56 2.33
N ILE A 332 -17.30 3.62 1.92
CA ILE A 332 -18.67 3.82 1.45
C ILE A 332 -19.60 3.91 2.67
N CYS A 333 -19.90 5.14 3.10
CA CYS A 333 -20.46 5.42 4.43
C CYS A 333 -21.32 6.69 4.40
N SER A 334 -22.65 6.55 4.57
CA SER A 334 -23.62 7.64 4.34
C SER A 334 -23.85 8.57 5.53
N GLU A 335 -24.18 8.02 6.70
CA GLU A 335 -24.61 8.78 7.89
C GLU A 335 -23.44 9.31 8.72
N ALA A 336 -23.65 10.41 9.45
CA ALA A 336 -22.68 11.04 10.33
C ALA A 336 -22.19 10.11 11.45
N VAL A 337 -23.06 9.24 11.97
CA VAL A 337 -22.68 8.19 12.94
C VAL A 337 -21.70 7.18 12.33
N ASP A 338 -21.86 6.86 11.05
CA ASP A 338 -21.08 5.87 10.34
C ASP A 338 -19.72 6.43 9.88
N LEU A 339 -19.70 7.69 9.42
CA LEU A 339 -18.48 8.48 9.24
C LEU A 339 -17.68 8.56 10.56
N ALA A 340 -18.35 8.85 11.69
CA ALA A 340 -17.71 8.90 13.00
C ALA A 340 -17.16 7.54 13.44
N ASN A 341 -17.86 6.44 13.14
CA ASN A 341 -17.41 5.09 13.42
C ASN A 341 -16.13 4.76 12.64
N MET A 342 -16.11 5.03 11.33
CA MET A 342 -14.94 4.77 10.49
C MET A 342 -13.73 5.62 10.91
N ILE A 343 -13.92 6.90 11.25
CA ILE A 343 -12.82 7.78 11.71
C ILE A 343 -12.23 7.28 13.05
N ARG A 344 -13.03 6.71 13.96
CA ARG A 344 -12.49 6.10 15.19
C ARG A 344 -11.68 4.84 14.89
N VAL A 345 -12.14 3.94 14.03
CA VAL A 345 -11.39 2.73 13.64
C VAL A 345 -10.09 3.09 12.90
N SER A 346 -10.14 4.06 11.98
CA SER A 346 -8.97 4.64 11.30
C SER A 346 -7.90 5.11 12.30
N LYS A 347 -8.30 5.83 13.35
CA LYS A 347 -7.38 6.28 14.43
C LYS A 347 -6.85 5.14 15.30
N GLU A 348 -7.71 4.20 15.67
CA GLU A 348 -7.39 3.03 16.52
C GLU A 348 -6.34 2.12 15.87
N PHE A 349 -6.36 2.04 14.54
CA PHE A 349 -5.45 1.20 13.76
C PHE A 349 -4.30 1.95 13.06
N GLY A 350 -4.42 3.27 12.89
CA GLY A 350 -3.34 4.14 12.38
C GLY A 350 -3.33 4.36 10.87
N PHE A 351 -4.40 3.99 10.16
CA PHE A 351 -4.50 4.14 8.70
C PHE A 351 -5.37 5.34 8.30
N PRO A 352 -4.97 6.17 7.32
CA PRO A 352 -5.80 7.28 6.83
C PRO A 352 -6.92 6.78 5.91
N VAL A 353 -8.12 7.34 6.05
CA VAL A 353 -9.17 7.21 5.03
C VAL A 353 -8.85 8.16 3.88
N THR A 354 -8.73 7.64 2.66
CA THR A 354 -8.42 8.43 1.46
C THR A 354 -9.66 9.09 0.87
N SER A 355 -10.81 8.42 0.93
CA SER A 355 -12.08 9.02 0.51
C SER A 355 -13.28 8.48 1.30
N PHE A 356 -14.27 9.33 1.51
CA PHE A 356 -15.62 8.94 1.94
C PHE A 356 -16.55 9.00 0.73
N LEU A 357 -17.23 7.90 0.44
CA LEU A 357 -18.03 7.71 -0.77
C LEU A 357 -19.51 7.51 -0.43
N LEU A 358 -20.39 8.07 -1.26
CA LEU A 358 -21.83 8.18 -1.03
C LEU A 358 -22.19 8.87 0.30
N ALA A 359 -21.36 9.83 0.73
CA ALA A 359 -21.34 10.36 2.09
C ALA A 359 -22.44 11.41 2.33
N ALA A 360 -23.71 10.97 2.31
CA ALA A 360 -24.92 11.81 2.36
C ALA A 360 -24.92 12.87 3.46
N GLU A 361 -24.46 12.55 4.68
CA GLU A 361 -24.46 13.45 5.83
C GLU A 361 -23.10 14.13 6.10
N ALA A 362 -22.11 13.97 5.22
CA ALA A 362 -20.78 14.58 5.43
C ALA A 362 -20.81 16.11 5.55
N TRP A 363 -21.83 16.76 4.96
CA TRP A 363 -22.00 18.21 4.99
C TRP A 363 -22.45 18.77 6.36
N ILE A 364 -23.12 17.98 7.21
CA ILE A 364 -23.43 18.40 8.60
C ILE A 364 -22.26 18.18 9.57
N VAL A 365 -21.28 17.34 9.22
CA VAL A 365 -20.14 17.01 10.09
C VAL A 365 -18.74 17.29 9.49
N PRO A 366 -18.49 18.45 8.85
CA PRO A 366 -17.18 18.75 8.27
C PRO A 366 -16.07 18.88 9.32
N GLY A 367 -16.40 19.25 10.56
CA GLY A 367 -15.45 19.28 11.68
C GLY A 367 -14.97 17.88 12.09
N LEU A 368 -15.88 16.89 12.10
CA LEU A 368 -15.54 15.49 12.35
C LEU A 368 -14.59 14.95 11.28
N ILE A 369 -14.88 15.23 10.00
CA ILE A 369 -14.07 14.78 8.87
C ILE A 369 -12.67 15.41 8.89
N LYS A 370 -12.58 16.72 9.20
CA LYS A 370 -11.30 17.43 9.41
C LYS A 370 -10.49 16.87 10.59
N ASN A 371 -11.13 16.20 11.54
CA ASN A 371 -10.47 15.55 12.66
C ASN A 371 -9.96 14.13 12.32
N GLY A 372 -9.92 13.70 11.05
CA GLY A 372 -9.29 12.44 10.62
C GLY A 372 -7.77 12.38 10.83
N LEU A 373 -7.13 11.27 10.42
CA LEU A 373 -5.66 11.18 10.33
C LEU A 373 -5.10 11.90 9.09
N ASP A 374 -5.93 12.12 8.08
CA ASP A 374 -5.65 12.86 6.85
C ASP A 374 -6.95 13.56 6.39
N ARG A 375 -6.93 14.25 5.26
CA ARG A 375 -8.05 14.99 4.65
C ARG A 375 -8.69 14.17 3.52
N PRO A 376 -9.70 13.31 3.79
CA PRO A 376 -10.32 12.49 2.77
C PRO A 376 -11.06 13.32 1.72
N THR A 377 -11.02 12.85 0.46
CA THR A 377 -11.95 13.33 -0.57
C THR A 377 -13.38 12.91 -0.20
N VAL A 378 -14.33 13.84 -0.22
CA VAL A 378 -15.73 13.57 0.12
C VAL A 378 -16.58 13.51 -1.15
N GLY A 379 -16.93 12.29 -1.57
CA GLY A 379 -17.93 12.02 -2.60
C GLY A 379 -19.33 12.00 -2.00
N LEU A 380 -20.00 13.16 -1.98
CA LEU A 380 -21.42 13.25 -1.61
C LEU A 380 -22.28 12.45 -2.59
N THR A 381 -23.37 11.86 -2.10
CA THR A 381 -24.42 11.29 -2.98
C THR A 381 -25.57 12.29 -3.13
N ALA A 382 -26.05 12.46 -4.36
CA ALA A 382 -27.24 13.27 -4.64
C ALA A 382 -28.50 12.46 -4.31
N THR A 383 -28.94 12.55 -3.06
CA THR A 383 -30.18 11.95 -2.53
C THR A 383 -30.98 13.00 -1.78
N ASN A 384 -32.27 12.73 -1.51
CA ASN A 384 -33.20 13.65 -0.87
C ASN A 384 -32.87 13.99 0.62
N TYR A 385 -31.71 13.56 1.15
CA TYR A 385 -31.14 13.95 2.45
C TYR A 385 -30.75 15.45 2.54
N GLY A 386 -31.27 16.28 1.65
CA GLY A 386 -30.96 17.70 1.50
C GLY A 386 -32.14 18.55 1.01
N GLU A 387 -33.38 18.05 1.01
CA GLU A 387 -34.58 18.92 0.88
C GLU A 387 -34.81 19.69 2.19
N VAL A 388 -33.87 20.59 2.52
CA VAL A 388 -34.26 21.84 3.17
C VAL A 388 -35.15 22.56 2.17
N GLN A 389 -36.43 22.70 2.47
CA GLN A 389 -37.29 23.57 1.68
C GLN A 389 -36.70 24.98 1.70
N CYS A 390 -36.19 25.44 0.56
CA CYS A 390 -36.01 26.86 0.30
C CYS A 390 -37.40 27.49 0.14
N SER A 391 -38.11 27.67 1.26
CA SER A 391 -39.31 28.49 1.34
C SER A 391 -38.96 29.92 0.92
N SER A 392 -39.63 30.40 -0.12
CA SER A 392 -39.55 31.77 -0.65
C SER A 392 -39.90 32.83 0.39
#